data_AF-A0A9P5JCE1-F1
#
_entry.id   AF-A0A9P5JCE1-F1
#
_cell.length_a   1.000
_cell.length_b   1.000
_cell.length_c   1.000
_cell.angle_alpha   90.00
_cell.angle_beta   90.00
_cell.angle_gamma   90.00
#
_symmetry.space_group_name_H-M   'P 1'
#
loop_
_entity.id
_entity.type
_entity.pdbx_description
1 polymer ?
#
loop_
_entity_poly.entity_id
_entity_poly.type
_entity_poly.pdbx_seq_one_letter_code
_entity_poly.pdbx_strand_id
1 'polypeptide(L)'
;MHLWLENLGKNLIHMWQGKFKGGELDIGQPYRIADDTWEQIGLETVAASATIPSQFGRSTPNVATQLYIFTAEDFGFWLLFLAPHLLKDRFPQRKFYDHFMLLNRILLITLQFSFTLAEIEDLRELIIEWVTTYEKLYYQYNVKRLKYCFLPLHALLHVPDDIINSGPPCNTWTFVMERWCLYMTNGVTSRAHPFTTLAFYVYHGAQLNDIQSRYNLTDLLDISSSHDDDKLSIHPLSVLRSPRTLKFEPGRPLRQKICNYFSVLFAPLTVQDFDTLLPRVMPFWGKVRIIGRNESISSTYGQRNRTGRVRDASYIRYGKEVDRNAHFRNLPIVLERRTCYGRLEAIIQCNVPSNGSPQLRQPELHLVALVTECITNGADAADGTLVTYTKMQQSSSLIDLNLVESVVGRFQVGDSKNRRWAIIDRSDNLARTIFTDPKPTPNPDSPDSDDIE
;
A
#
# COMPACT_ATOMS: atom_id res chain seq x y z
N MET A 1 -7.65 -13.30 -13.05
CA MET A 1 -6.30 -13.90 -12.89
C MET A 1 -5.72 -14.32 -14.25
N HIS A 2 -6.17 -15.42 -14.84
CA HIS A 2 -5.63 -15.97 -16.08
C HIS A 2 -5.71 -15.02 -17.29
N LEU A 3 -6.86 -14.37 -17.52
CA LEU A 3 -7.08 -13.48 -18.67
C LEU A 3 -6.05 -12.34 -18.72
N TRP A 4 -6.04 -11.51 -17.69
CA TRP A 4 -5.22 -10.30 -17.59
C TRP A 4 -3.74 -10.58 -17.30
N LEU A 5 -3.44 -11.50 -16.38
CA LEU A 5 -2.10 -11.61 -15.79
C LEU A 5 -1.26 -12.65 -16.53
N GLU A 6 -1.71 -13.91 -16.50
CA GLU A 6 -0.93 -15.04 -17.01
C GLU A 6 -0.95 -15.18 -18.54
N ASN A 7 -2.01 -14.67 -19.18
CA ASN A 7 -2.11 -14.64 -20.63
C ASN A 7 -1.67 -13.29 -21.20
N LEU A 8 -2.46 -12.23 -20.99
CA LEU A 8 -2.19 -10.94 -21.61
C LEU A 8 -0.86 -10.32 -21.15
N GLY A 9 -0.69 -10.14 -19.84
CA GLY A 9 0.51 -9.55 -19.26
C GLY A 9 1.79 -10.30 -19.63
N LYS A 10 1.77 -11.63 -19.52
CA LYS A 10 2.86 -12.50 -19.96
C LYS A 10 3.20 -12.32 -21.45
N ASN A 11 2.19 -12.29 -22.32
CA ASN A 11 2.39 -12.11 -23.76
C ASN A 11 2.99 -10.75 -24.08
N LEU A 12 2.52 -9.68 -23.44
CA LEU A 12 3.07 -8.33 -23.61
C LEU A 12 4.55 -8.27 -23.20
N ILE A 13 4.91 -8.86 -22.05
CA ILE A 13 6.31 -8.94 -21.62
C ILE A 13 7.16 -9.70 -22.64
N HIS A 14 6.67 -10.83 -23.17
CA HIS A 14 7.38 -11.54 -24.23
C HIS A 14 7.56 -10.70 -25.50
N MET A 15 6.58 -9.86 -25.87
CA MET A 15 6.72 -8.94 -27.01
C MET A 15 7.77 -7.86 -26.74
N TRP A 16 7.77 -7.27 -25.54
CA TRP A 16 8.74 -6.24 -25.18
C TRP A 16 10.18 -6.78 -25.11
N GLN A 17 10.34 -8.07 -24.77
CA GLN A 17 11.62 -8.80 -24.84
C GLN A 17 12.01 -9.23 -26.26
N GLY A 18 11.11 -9.14 -27.24
CA GLY A 18 11.30 -9.68 -28.58
C GLY A 18 11.36 -11.21 -28.64
N LYS A 19 10.68 -11.89 -27.71
CA LYS A 19 10.63 -13.35 -27.57
C LYS A 19 9.24 -13.92 -27.84
N PHE A 20 8.33 -13.13 -28.41
CA PHE A 20 6.95 -13.57 -28.58
C PHE A 20 6.83 -14.59 -29.72
N LYS A 21 6.33 -15.80 -29.38
CA LYS A 21 5.99 -16.88 -30.33
C LYS A 21 7.02 -17.12 -31.45
N GLY A 22 8.31 -17.10 -31.10
CA GLY A 22 9.43 -17.36 -32.00
C GLY A 22 10.29 -16.14 -32.35
N GLY A 23 9.89 -14.92 -31.97
CA GLY A 23 10.75 -13.70 -31.99
C GLY A 23 11.13 -13.15 -33.36
N GLU A 24 11.02 -13.92 -34.45
CA GLU A 24 11.40 -13.51 -35.81
C GLU A 24 10.73 -12.20 -36.26
N LEU A 25 9.46 -12.02 -35.89
CA LEU A 25 8.66 -10.84 -36.25
C LEU A 25 8.87 -9.65 -35.31
N ASP A 26 9.54 -9.87 -34.16
CA ASP A 26 9.85 -8.84 -33.18
C ASP A 26 11.17 -8.09 -33.48
N ILE A 27 11.97 -8.59 -34.42
CA ILE A 27 13.25 -7.98 -34.80
C ILE A 27 13.00 -6.58 -35.38
N GLY A 28 13.71 -5.58 -34.84
CA GLY A 28 13.61 -4.18 -35.26
C GLY A 28 12.27 -3.51 -34.92
N GLN A 29 11.42 -4.14 -34.10
CA GLN A 29 10.12 -3.57 -33.76
C GLN A 29 10.23 -2.47 -32.70
N PRO A 30 9.43 -1.41 -32.83
CA PRO A 30 9.55 -0.24 -31.95
C PRO A 30 8.97 -0.45 -30.55
N TYR A 31 8.32 -1.59 -30.29
CA TYR A 31 7.90 -2.03 -28.96
C TYR A 31 8.96 -2.84 -28.21
N ARG A 32 10.03 -3.29 -28.89
CA ARG A 32 11.09 -4.06 -28.25
C ARG A 32 11.96 -3.13 -27.42
N ILE A 33 12.11 -3.44 -26.14
CA ILE A 33 13.04 -2.77 -25.25
C ILE A 33 14.43 -3.39 -25.45
N ALA A 34 15.48 -2.56 -25.46
CA ALA A 34 16.84 -3.04 -25.62
C ALA A 34 17.24 -3.99 -24.48
N ASP A 35 18.04 -5.02 -24.79
CA ASP A 35 18.30 -6.13 -23.87
C ASP A 35 19.01 -5.67 -22.58
N ASP A 36 19.91 -4.67 -22.69
CA ASP A 36 20.61 -4.02 -21.57
C ASP A 36 19.64 -3.27 -20.64
N THR A 37 18.70 -2.54 -21.24
CA THR A 37 17.65 -1.81 -20.54
C THR A 37 16.69 -2.78 -19.85
N TRP A 38 16.37 -3.90 -20.52
CA TRP A 38 15.50 -4.93 -19.94
C TRP A 38 16.17 -5.68 -18.79
N GLU A 39 17.48 -5.96 -18.89
CA GLU A 39 18.26 -6.52 -17.79
C GLU A 39 18.28 -5.57 -16.59
N GLN A 40 18.45 -4.26 -16.82
CA GLN A 40 18.35 -3.25 -15.77
C GLN A 40 16.98 -3.25 -15.09
N ILE A 41 15.88 -3.35 -15.85
CA ILE A 41 14.51 -3.48 -15.30
C ILE A 41 14.41 -4.73 -14.41
N GLY A 42 15.04 -5.84 -14.82
CA GLY A 42 15.16 -7.06 -14.03
C GLY A 42 15.84 -6.86 -12.68
N LEU A 43 16.97 -6.14 -12.67
CA LEU A 43 17.72 -5.82 -11.45
C LEU A 43 16.93 -4.87 -10.53
N GLU A 44 16.30 -3.83 -11.08
CA GLU A 44 15.45 -2.90 -10.34
C GLU A 44 14.24 -3.62 -9.71
N THR A 45 13.65 -4.60 -10.41
CA THR A 45 12.55 -5.44 -9.91
C THR A 45 12.97 -6.25 -8.67
N VAL A 46 14.14 -6.88 -8.70
CA VAL A 46 14.64 -7.65 -7.54
C VAL A 46 14.99 -6.71 -6.39
N ALA A 47 15.62 -5.58 -6.67
CA ALA A 47 15.99 -4.59 -5.66
C ALA A 47 14.76 -4.02 -4.94
N ALA A 48 13.64 -3.84 -5.64
CA ALA A 48 12.37 -3.37 -5.07
C ALA A 48 11.86 -4.25 -3.93
N SER A 49 12.12 -5.56 -3.98
CA SER A 49 11.70 -6.49 -2.94
C SER A 49 12.29 -6.19 -1.56
N ALA A 50 13.41 -5.48 -1.45
CA ALA A 50 13.99 -5.13 -0.16
C ALA A 50 13.26 -3.98 0.54
N THR A 51 12.57 -3.12 -0.23
CA THR A 51 12.01 -1.85 0.25
C THR A 51 10.49 -1.75 0.15
N ILE A 52 9.84 -2.85 -0.27
CA ILE A 52 8.40 -3.00 -0.31
C ILE A 52 7.98 -3.90 0.86
N PRO A 53 7.05 -3.48 1.73
CA PRO A 53 6.60 -4.29 2.87
C PRO A 53 6.13 -5.69 2.45
N SER A 54 6.35 -6.71 3.28
CA SER A 54 5.89 -8.08 2.98
C SER A 54 4.37 -8.23 2.86
N GLN A 55 3.61 -7.28 3.41
CA GLN A 55 2.15 -7.20 3.29
C GLN A 55 1.68 -6.87 1.87
N PHE A 56 2.59 -6.40 1.01
CA PHE A 56 2.31 -6.09 -0.40
C PHE A 56 2.33 -7.33 -1.30
N GLY A 57 2.83 -8.44 -0.78
CA GLY A 57 2.96 -9.70 -1.50
C GLY A 57 4.35 -10.29 -1.32
N ARG A 58 4.59 -11.40 -2.01
CA ARG A 58 5.90 -12.05 -2.00
C ARG A 58 6.96 -11.23 -2.74
N SER A 59 8.20 -11.72 -2.71
CA SER A 59 9.33 -11.04 -3.34
C SER A 59 9.21 -11.30 -4.82
N THR A 60 9.11 -10.25 -5.63
CA THR A 60 8.98 -10.41 -7.07
C THR A 60 10.30 -10.93 -7.65
N PRO A 61 10.31 -12.07 -8.37
CA PRO A 61 11.50 -12.57 -9.04
C PRO A 61 12.01 -11.61 -10.13
N ASN A 62 13.18 -11.89 -10.70
CA ASN A 62 13.73 -11.09 -11.78
C ASN A 62 12.88 -11.24 -13.06
N VAL A 63 12.23 -10.16 -13.51
CA VAL A 63 11.38 -10.19 -14.72
C VAL A 63 12.15 -10.48 -16.03
N ALA A 64 13.46 -10.23 -16.05
CA ALA A 64 14.32 -10.50 -17.20
C ALA A 64 14.78 -11.95 -17.31
N THR A 65 15.18 -12.57 -16.18
CA THR A 65 15.80 -13.91 -16.17
C THR A 65 14.94 -15.01 -15.57
N GLN A 66 13.95 -14.65 -14.75
CA GLN A 66 13.16 -15.58 -13.93
C GLN A 66 11.66 -15.51 -14.22
N LEU A 67 11.28 -15.08 -15.44
CA LEU A 67 9.88 -15.01 -15.85
C LEU A 67 9.16 -16.37 -15.79
N TYR A 68 9.88 -17.49 -15.90
CA TYR A 68 9.33 -18.84 -15.83
C TYR A 68 8.80 -19.25 -14.44
N ILE A 69 9.17 -18.53 -13.37
CA ILE A 69 8.64 -18.73 -12.02
C ILE A 69 7.63 -17.65 -11.59
N PHE A 70 7.27 -16.72 -12.48
CA PHE A 70 6.24 -15.75 -12.18
C PHE A 70 4.89 -16.43 -12.01
N THR A 71 4.26 -16.18 -10.86
CA THR A 71 2.86 -16.53 -10.61
C THR A 71 1.96 -15.39 -11.04
N ALA A 72 0.65 -15.64 -11.12
CA ALA A 72 -0.31 -14.56 -11.33
C ALA A 72 -0.20 -13.41 -10.31
N GLU A 73 0.14 -13.69 -9.04
CA GLU A 73 0.41 -12.64 -8.04
C GLU A 73 1.58 -11.75 -8.46
N ASP A 74 2.67 -12.34 -8.96
CA ASP A 74 3.84 -11.57 -9.42
C ASP A 74 3.49 -10.71 -10.63
N PHE A 75 2.78 -11.27 -11.61
CA PHE A 75 2.33 -10.52 -12.78
C PHE A 75 1.40 -9.37 -12.38
N GLY A 76 0.43 -9.63 -11.49
CA GLY A 76 -0.46 -8.61 -10.97
C GLY A 76 0.30 -7.49 -10.29
N PHE A 77 1.15 -7.84 -9.31
CA PHE A 77 1.94 -6.85 -8.58
C PHE A 77 2.86 -6.04 -9.51
N TRP A 78 3.54 -6.72 -10.42
CA TRP A 78 4.48 -6.09 -11.34
C TRP A 78 3.76 -5.15 -12.32
N LEU A 79 2.69 -5.59 -12.97
CA LEU A 79 1.93 -4.78 -13.96
C LEU A 79 1.23 -3.58 -13.30
N LEU A 80 0.71 -3.75 -12.09
CA LEU A 80 -0.03 -2.69 -11.40
C LEU A 80 0.90 -1.63 -10.79
N PHE A 81 1.99 -2.04 -10.15
CA PHE A 81 2.75 -1.15 -9.27
C PHE A 81 4.18 -0.89 -9.72
N LEU A 82 4.87 -1.89 -10.27
CA LEU A 82 6.29 -1.75 -10.65
C LEU A 82 6.45 -1.21 -12.07
N ALA A 83 5.82 -1.86 -13.04
CA ALA A 83 5.92 -1.57 -14.47
C ALA A 83 5.61 -0.12 -14.86
N PRO A 84 4.61 0.58 -14.27
CA PRO A 84 4.37 1.99 -14.59
C PRO A 84 5.58 2.89 -14.35
N HIS A 85 6.38 2.59 -13.34
CA HIS A 85 7.61 3.31 -13.02
C HIS A 85 8.81 2.76 -13.80
N LEU A 86 8.94 1.44 -13.90
CA LEU A 86 10.08 0.76 -14.53
C LEU A 86 10.12 0.96 -16.06
N LEU A 87 8.97 0.98 -16.72
CA LEU A 87 8.87 1.12 -18.18
C LEU A 87 8.89 2.57 -18.66
N LYS A 88 8.76 3.53 -17.73
CA LYS A 88 8.71 4.96 -18.06
C LYS A 88 10.00 5.40 -18.74
N ASP A 89 9.87 5.97 -19.93
CA ASP A 89 10.98 6.44 -20.77
C ASP A 89 11.96 5.33 -21.21
N ARG A 90 11.56 4.04 -21.17
CA ARG A 90 12.40 2.89 -21.59
C ARG A 90 12.00 2.27 -22.93
N PHE A 91 10.80 2.56 -23.42
CA PHE A 91 10.40 2.13 -24.77
C PHE A 91 11.04 3.03 -25.83
N PRO A 92 11.44 2.47 -26.99
CA PRO A 92 11.94 3.28 -28.12
C PRO A 92 10.94 4.33 -28.60
N GLN A 93 9.64 4.02 -28.53
CA GLN A 93 8.56 4.93 -28.87
C GLN A 93 7.56 5.04 -27.72
N ARG A 94 7.28 6.28 -27.29
CA ARG A 94 6.42 6.56 -26.14
C ARG A 94 5.01 5.97 -26.23
N LYS A 95 4.45 5.85 -27.45
CA LYS A 95 3.10 5.29 -27.67
C LYS A 95 2.87 3.89 -27.05
N PHE A 96 3.91 3.06 -26.92
CA PHE A 96 3.80 1.75 -26.27
C PHE A 96 3.71 1.85 -24.75
N TYR A 97 4.41 2.84 -24.18
CA TYR A 97 4.25 3.16 -22.77
C TYR A 97 2.85 3.71 -22.48
N ASP A 98 2.36 4.64 -23.31
CA ASP A 98 1.02 5.21 -23.13
C ASP A 98 -0.07 4.13 -23.27
N HIS A 99 0.08 3.21 -24.23
CA HIS A 99 -0.80 2.04 -24.38
C HIS A 99 -0.75 1.09 -23.18
N PHE A 100 0.42 0.87 -22.59
CA PHE A 100 0.56 0.13 -21.34
C PHE A 100 -0.08 0.86 -20.15
N MET A 101 0.04 2.19 -20.06
CA MET A 101 -0.60 2.97 -18.99
C MET A 101 -2.12 2.92 -19.08
N LEU A 102 -2.68 2.86 -20.30
CA LEU A 102 -4.11 2.60 -20.49
C LEU A 102 -4.50 1.20 -19.96
N LEU A 103 -3.70 0.16 -20.20
CA LEU A 103 -3.90 -1.16 -19.60
C LEU A 103 -3.85 -1.10 -18.07
N ASN A 104 -2.85 -0.42 -17.52
CA ASN A 104 -2.68 -0.27 -16.06
C ASN A 104 -3.90 0.39 -15.43
N ARG A 105 -4.44 1.45 -16.06
CA ARG A 105 -5.69 2.10 -15.63
C ARG A 105 -6.88 1.14 -15.66
N ILE A 106 -7.05 0.38 -16.75
CA ILE A 106 -8.12 -0.63 -16.87
C ILE A 106 -8.00 -1.66 -15.74
N LEU A 107 -6.79 -2.18 -15.49
CA LEU A 107 -6.54 -3.14 -14.42
C LEU A 107 -6.90 -2.56 -13.04
N LEU A 108 -6.52 -1.32 -12.75
CA LEU A 108 -6.87 -0.64 -11.50
C LEU A 108 -8.40 -0.49 -11.33
N ILE A 109 -9.12 -0.12 -12.39
CA ILE A 109 -10.59 -0.04 -12.36
C ILE A 109 -11.19 -1.42 -12.06
N THR A 110 -10.70 -2.49 -12.72
CA THR A 110 -11.21 -3.85 -12.51
C THR A 110 -10.93 -4.43 -11.11
N LEU A 111 -10.14 -3.76 -10.27
CA LEU A 111 -9.91 -4.16 -8.87
C LEU A 111 -10.94 -3.60 -7.89
N GLN A 112 -11.82 -2.69 -8.32
CA GLN A 112 -12.87 -2.14 -7.46
C GLN A 112 -13.85 -3.23 -7.00
N PHE A 113 -14.33 -3.08 -5.76
CA PHE A 113 -15.30 -3.99 -5.14
C PHE A 113 -16.76 -3.71 -5.53
N SER A 114 -17.02 -2.60 -6.21
CA SER A 114 -18.35 -2.17 -6.62
C SER A 114 -18.26 -1.29 -7.85
N PHE A 115 -19.25 -1.38 -8.72
CA PHE A 115 -19.34 -0.60 -9.95
C PHE A 115 -20.76 -0.04 -10.09
N THR A 116 -20.86 1.18 -10.59
CA THR A 116 -22.08 1.73 -11.18
C THR A 116 -22.16 1.34 -12.66
N LEU A 117 -23.38 1.33 -13.23
CA LEU A 117 -23.54 1.04 -14.66
C LEU A 117 -22.79 2.03 -15.56
N ALA A 118 -22.70 3.30 -15.15
CA ALA A 118 -21.95 4.31 -15.88
C ALA A 118 -20.43 3.99 -15.91
N GLU A 119 -19.86 3.59 -14.77
CA GLU A 119 -18.45 3.18 -14.70
C GLU A 119 -18.16 1.93 -15.54
N ILE A 120 -19.13 1.01 -15.67
CA ILE A 120 -19.00 -0.18 -16.53
C ILE A 120 -18.98 0.22 -18.01
N GLU A 121 -19.81 1.17 -18.42
CA GLU A 121 -19.79 1.67 -19.81
C GLU A 121 -18.52 2.46 -20.11
N ASP A 122 -18.02 3.26 -19.17
CA ASP A 122 -16.71 3.91 -19.28
C ASP A 122 -15.59 2.87 -19.41
N LEU A 123 -15.64 1.79 -18.62
CA LEU A 123 -14.70 0.67 -18.72
C LEU A 123 -14.79 -0.02 -20.09
N ARG A 124 -15.98 -0.18 -20.66
CA ARG A 124 -16.20 -0.76 -21.98
C ARG A 124 -15.50 0.07 -23.07
N GLU A 125 -15.69 1.38 -23.07
CA GLU A 125 -15.03 2.32 -23.98
C GLU A 125 -13.50 2.22 -23.85
N LEU A 126 -12.96 2.23 -22.64
CA LEU A 126 -11.52 2.10 -22.39
C LEU A 126 -10.95 0.78 -22.93
N ILE A 127 -11.65 -0.33 -22.75
CA ILE A 127 -11.22 -1.64 -23.27
C ILE A 127 -11.25 -1.67 -24.80
N ILE A 128 -12.30 -1.11 -25.43
CA ILE A 128 -12.39 -1.00 -26.89
C ILE A 128 -11.23 -0.15 -27.43
N GLU A 129 -10.96 1.00 -26.82
CA GLU A 129 -9.82 1.85 -27.16
C GLU A 129 -8.50 1.08 -27.04
N TRP A 130 -8.32 0.34 -25.94
CA TRP A 130 -7.12 -0.42 -25.69
C TRP A 130 -6.90 -1.52 -26.74
N VAL A 131 -7.93 -2.30 -27.06
CA VAL A 131 -7.87 -3.40 -28.04
C VAL A 131 -7.64 -2.86 -29.46
N THR A 132 -8.37 -1.83 -29.88
CA THR A 132 -8.18 -1.23 -31.21
C THR A 132 -6.80 -0.59 -31.36
N THR A 133 -6.27 0.02 -30.30
CA THR A 133 -4.90 0.55 -30.27
C THR A 133 -3.87 -0.57 -30.30
N TYR A 134 -4.11 -1.68 -29.59
CA TYR A 134 -3.26 -2.86 -29.64
C TYR A 134 -3.16 -3.40 -31.08
N GLU A 135 -4.28 -3.50 -31.80
CA GLU A 135 -4.30 -3.96 -33.19
C GLU A 135 -3.46 -3.08 -34.10
N LYS A 136 -3.55 -1.75 -33.93
CA LYS A 136 -2.72 -0.79 -34.69
C LYS A 136 -1.23 -0.92 -34.38
N LEU A 137 -0.89 -1.12 -33.11
CA LEU A 137 0.49 -1.09 -32.61
C LEU A 137 1.25 -2.40 -32.82
N TYR A 138 0.64 -3.53 -32.47
CA TYR A 138 1.27 -4.85 -32.44
C TYR A 138 0.91 -5.68 -33.67
N TYR A 139 -0.39 -5.85 -33.95
CA TYR A 139 -0.87 -6.63 -35.11
C TYR A 139 -0.57 -5.92 -36.45
N GLN A 140 -0.65 -4.58 -36.48
CA GLN A 140 -0.37 -3.72 -37.63
C GLN A 140 -1.19 -4.09 -38.88
N TYR A 141 -2.37 -4.70 -38.69
CA TYR A 141 -3.25 -5.19 -39.76
C TYR A 141 -2.54 -6.06 -40.80
N ASN A 142 -1.52 -6.82 -40.36
CA ASN A 142 -0.72 -7.65 -41.24
C ASN A 142 -1.02 -9.13 -40.98
N VAL A 143 -1.46 -9.85 -42.01
CA VAL A 143 -1.78 -11.29 -41.93
C VAL A 143 -0.61 -12.13 -41.42
N LYS A 144 0.65 -11.75 -41.72
CA LYS A 144 1.83 -12.45 -41.19
C LYS A 144 1.93 -12.38 -39.65
N ARG A 145 1.27 -11.39 -39.05
CA ARG A 145 1.20 -11.15 -37.60
C ARG A 145 -0.08 -11.67 -36.96
N LEU A 146 -0.83 -12.54 -37.62
CA LEU A 146 -2.04 -13.13 -37.04
C LEU A 146 -1.81 -13.76 -35.65
N LYS A 147 -0.59 -14.25 -35.39
CA LYS A 147 -0.17 -14.77 -34.07
C LYS A 147 -0.32 -13.77 -32.92
N TYR A 148 -0.34 -12.46 -33.19
CA TYR A 148 -0.53 -11.39 -32.20
C TYR A 148 -2.00 -11.17 -31.86
N CYS A 149 -2.95 -11.72 -32.63
CA CYS A 149 -4.38 -11.71 -32.34
C CYS A 149 -4.79 -13.00 -31.61
N PHE A 150 -4.38 -13.14 -30.35
CA PHE A 150 -4.71 -14.32 -29.55
C PHE A 150 -6.05 -14.19 -28.83
N LEU A 151 -6.72 -15.32 -28.60
CA LEU A 151 -8.07 -15.42 -28.01
C LEU A 151 -8.29 -14.52 -26.77
N PRO A 152 -7.36 -14.47 -25.78
CA PRO A 152 -7.49 -13.55 -24.66
C PRO A 152 -7.73 -12.08 -25.00
N LEU A 153 -7.26 -11.57 -26.14
CA LEU A 153 -7.54 -10.18 -26.56
C LEU A 153 -9.02 -9.96 -26.87
N HIS A 154 -9.65 -10.91 -27.57
CA HIS A 154 -11.09 -10.85 -27.82
C HIS A 154 -11.88 -10.98 -26.53
N ALA A 155 -11.45 -11.87 -25.64
CA ALA A 155 -12.09 -12.07 -24.34
C ALA A 155 -12.11 -10.79 -23.47
N LEU A 156 -11.18 -9.85 -23.67
CA LEU A 156 -11.21 -8.57 -22.96
C LEU A 156 -12.50 -7.78 -23.23
N LEU A 157 -13.02 -7.83 -24.46
CA LEU A 157 -14.22 -7.08 -24.87
C LEU A 157 -15.48 -7.51 -24.11
N HIS A 158 -15.49 -8.73 -23.56
CA HIS A 158 -16.60 -9.27 -22.77
C HIS A 158 -16.48 -8.97 -21.28
N VAL A 159 -15.35 -8.41 -20.81
CA VAL A 159 -15.14 -8.13 -19.37
C VAL A 159 -16.24 -7.24 -18.77
N PRO A 160 -16.72 -6.16 -19.42
CA PRO A 160 -17.83 -5.36 -18.90
C PRO A 160 -19.11 -6.20 -18.73
N ASP A 161 -19.44 -7.03 -19.71
CA ASP A 161 -20.62 -7.91 -19.66
C ASP A 161 -20.47 -8.99 -18.57
N ASP A 162 -19.27 -9.54 -18.41
CA ASP A 162 -18.95 -10.48 -17.35
C ASP A 162 -19.13 -9.85 -15.95
N ILE A 163 -18.76 -8.57 -15.80
CA ILE A 163 -18.95 -7.81 -14.55
C ILE A 163 -20.44 -7.58 -14.28
N ILE A 164 -21.24 -7.25 -15.29
CA ILE A 164 -22.70 -7.10 -15.13
C ILE A 164 -23.33 -8.43 -14.68
N ASN A 165 -22.91 -9.53 -15.29
CA ASN A 165 -23.52 -10.84 -15.07
C ASN A 165 -23.07 -11.52 -13.77
N SER A 166 -21.79 -11.37 -13.40
CA SER A 166 -21.16 -12.11 -12.29
C SER A 166 -20.70 -11.23 -11.13
N GLY A 167 -20.85 -9.91 -11.26
CA GLY A 167 -20.32 -8.93 -10.33
C GLY A 167 -18.82 -8.65 -10.54
N PRO A 168 -18.23 -7.84 -9.64
CA PRO A 168 -16.81 -7.48 -9.68
C PRO A 168 -15.87 -8.67 -9.85
N PRO A 169 -14.70 -8.50 -10.49
CA PRO A 169 -13.73 -9.60 -10.68
C PRO A 169 -13.26 -10.26 -9.38
N CYS A 170 -13.34 -9.58 -8.23
CA CYS A 170 -13.06 -10.18 -6.92
C CYS A 170 -14.05 -11.31 -6.53
N ASN A 171 -15.21 -11.41 -7.19
CA ASN A 171 -16.17 -12.49 -6.96
C ASN A 171 -15.84 -13.74 -7.79
N THR A 172 -15.14 -13.55 -8.92
CA THR A 172 -14.88 -14.61 -9.91
C THR A 172 -13.40 -14.97 -10.05
N TRP A 173 -12.49 -14.25 -9.38
CA TRP A 173 -11.07 -14.55 -9.41
C TRP A 173 -10.74 -15.96 -8.86
N THR A 174 -9.81 -16.65 -9.50
CA THR A 174 -9.49 -18.04 -9.16
C THR A 174 -8.52 -18.20 -7.99
N PHE A 175 -7.99 -17.11 -7.43
CA PHE A 175 -7.00 -17.16 -6.34
C PHE A 175 -7.50 -17.97 -5.12
N VAL A 176 -8.76 -17.77 -4.72
CA VAL A 176 -9.36 -18.49 -3.58
C VAL A 176 -9.52 -19.97 -3.93
N MET A 177 -10.03 -20.26 -5.12
CA MET A 177 -10.24 -21.63 -5.59
C MET A 177 -8.92 -22.39 -5.73
N GLU A 178 -7.87 -21.77 -6.29
CA GLU A 178 -6.55 -22.39 -6.42
C GLU A 178 -5.91 -22.64 -5.07
N ARG A 179 -6.03 -21.71 -4.11
CA ARG A 179 -5.56 -21.93 -2.75
C ARG A 179 -6.31 -23.09 -2.08
N TRP A 180 -7.61 -23.19 -2.31
CA TRP A 180 -8.42 -24.32 -1.85
C TRP A 180 -8.00 -25.65 -2.50
N CYS A 181 -7.76 -25.67 -3.81
CA CYS A 181 -7.23 -26.83 -4.51
C CYS A 181 -5.86 -27.27 -3.99
N LEU A 182 -4.97 -26.33 -3.67
CA LEU A 182 -3.67 -26.63 -3.05
C LEU A 182 -3.84 -27.21 -1.64
N TYR A 183 -4.72 -26.63 -0.83
CA TYR A 183 -5.07 -27.16 0.49
C TYR A 183 -5.57 -28.61 0.40
N MET A 184 -6.49 -28.88 -0.52
CA MET A 184 -7.00 -30.23 -0.80
C MET A 184 -5.88 -31.18 -1.25
N THR A 185 -5.02 -30.74 -2.15
CA THR A 185 -3.92 -31.56 -2.70
C THR A 185 -2.94 -31.97 -1.61
N ASN A 186 -2.68 -31.12 -0.61
CA ASN A 186 -1.85 -31.46 0.54
C ASN A 186 -2.45 -32.58 1.41
N GLY A 187 -3.77 -32.78 1.36
CA GLY A 187 -4.47 -33.88 2.03
C GLY A 187 -4.32 -35.24 1.35
N VAL A 188 -3.80 -35.28 0.11
CA VAL A 188 -3.58 -36.51 -0.65
C VAL A 188 -2.28 -37.18 -0.18
N THR A 189 -2.37 -37.91 0.92
CA THR A 189 -1.21 -38.60 1.53
C THR A 189 -0.97 -40.01 0.95
N SER A 190 -1.94 -40.59 0.25
CA SER A 190 -1.84 -41.91 -0.38
C SER A 190 -2.11 -41.87 -1.89
N ARG A 191 -1.17 -42.42 -2.67
CA ARG A 191 -1.34 -42.59 -4.13
C ARG A 191 -2.30 -43.73 -4.49
N ALA A 192 -2.46 -44.73 -3.62
CA ALA A 192 -3.35 -45.87 -3.85
C ALA A 192 -4.83 -45.53 -3.56
N HIS A 193 -5.08 -44.66 -2.57
CA HIS A 193 -6.42 -44.25 -2.17
C HIS A 193 -6.55 -42.71 -2.03
N PRO A 194 -6.34 -41.97 -3.14
CA PRO A 194 -6.28 -40.51 -3.11
C PRO A 194 -7.61 -39.88 -2.69
N PHE A 195 -8.73 -40.39 -3.21
CA PHE A 195 -10.06 -39.84 -2.88
C PHE A 195 -10.47 -40.10 -1.43
N THR A 196 -10.14 -41.27 -0.89
CA THR A 196 -10.44 -41.62 0.50
C THR A 196 -9.66 -40.73 1.47
N THR A 197 -8.34 -40.58 1.25
CA THR A 197 -7.51 -39.69 2.08
C THR A 197 -7.96 -38.24 2.00
N LEU A 198 -8.28 -37.76 0.80
CA LEU A 198 -8.83 -36.43 0.60
C LEU A 198 -10.15 -36.22 1.34
N ALA A 199 -11.07 -37.19 1.26
CA ALA A 199 -12.36 -37.13 1.94
C ALA A 199 -12.18 -37.06 3.47
N PHE A 200 -11.31 -37.90 4.04
CA PHE A 200 -10.99 -37.84 5.46
C PHE A 200 -10.33 -36.52 5.86
N TYR A 201 -9.44 -35.98 5.03
CA TYR A 201 -8.78 -34.70 5.31
C TYR A 201 -9.80 -33.55 5.44
N VAL A 202 -10.71 -33.43 4.47
CA VAL A 202 -11.79 -32.42 4.52
C VAL A 202 -12.75 -32.70 5.67
N TYR A 203 -13.12 -33.96 5.89
CA TYR A 203 -14.01 -34.36 6.98
C TYR A 203 -13.44 -33.99 8.35
N HIS A 204 -12.17 -34.32 8.62
CA HIS A 204 -11.52 -33.98 9.88
C HIS A 204 -11.36 -32.47 10.06
N GLY A 205 -11.04 -31.73 8.99
CA GLY A 205 -11.02 -30.27 9.02
C GLY A 205 -12.38 -29.68 9.41
N ALA A 206 -13.47 -30.19 8.83
CA ALA A 206 -14.83 -29.77 9.16
C ALA A 206 -15.22 -30.13 10.60
N GLN A 207 -14.89 -31.34 11.07
CA GLN A 207 -15.13 -31.75 12.47
C GLN A 207 -14.41 -30.82 13.45
N LEU A 208 -13.18 -30.43 13.15
CA LEU A 208 -12.38 -29.57 14.02
C LEU A 208 -12.99 -28.16 14.10
N ASN A 209 -13.43 -27.60 12.96
CA ASN A 209 -14.14 -26.32 12.91
C ASN A 209 -15.48 -26.36 13.66
N ASP A 210 -16.21 -27.47 13.57
CA ASP A 210 -17.48 -27.68 14.27
C ASP A 210 -17.28 -27.76 15.80
N ILE A 211 -16.26 -28.49 16.26
CA ILE A 211 -15.86 -28.53 17.67
C ILE A 211 -15.46 -27.13 18.16
N GLN A 212 -14.62 -26.42 17.40
CA GLN A 212 -14.23 -25.04 17.72
C GLN A 212 -15.45 -24.14 17.91
N SER A 213 -16.41 -24.22 16.98
CA SER A 213 -17.60 -23.38 16.98
C SER A 213 -18.57 -23.73 18.11
N ARG A 214 -18.85 -25.02 18.34
CA ARG A 214 -19.80 -25.45 19.39
C ARG A 214 -19.32 -25.16 20.80
N TYR A 215 -18.03 -25.34 21.04
CA TYR A 215 -17.45 -25.20 22.38
C TYR A 215 -16.74 -23.85 22.59
N ASN A 216 -16.84 -22.93 21.61
CA ASN A 216 -16.16 -21.64 21.62
C ASN A 216 -14.64 -21.78 21.91
N LEU A 217 -14.02 -22.82 21.34
CA LEU A 217 -12.60 -23.15 21.52
C LEU A 217 -11.72 -22.57 20.41
N THR A 218 -12.23 -21.62 19.64
CA THR A 218 -11.53 -21.03 18.50
C THR A 218 -10.15 -20.52 18.91
N ASP A 219 -10.03 -19.76 20.00
CA ASP A 219 -8.75 -19.22 20.46
C ASP A 219 -7.77 -20.29 20.99
N LEU A 220 -8.28 -21.42 21.50
CA LEU A 220 -7.46 -22.48 22.10
C LEU A 220 -6.97 -23.50 21.06
N LEU A 221 -7.76 -23.70 20.01
CA LEU A 221 -7.48 -24.63 18.92
C LEU A 221 -7.02 -23.92 17.64
N ASP A 222 -6.86 -22.60 17.68
CA ASP A 222 -6.23 -21.86 16.60
C ASP A 222 -4.72 -22.15 16.60
N ILE A 223 -4.31 -23.07 15.72
CA ILE A 223 -2.91 -23.42 15.48
C ILE A 223 -2.29 -22.44 14.46
N SER A 224 -3.08 -21.52 13.89
CA SER A 224 -2.49 -20.37 13.21
C SER A 224 -1.59 -19.69 14.24
N SER A 225 -0.34 -19.45 13.89
CA SER A 225 0.66 -18.95 14.83
C SER A 225 0.12 -17.71 15.52
N SER A 226 -0.42 -17.87 16.73
CA SER A 226 -0.69 -16.78 17.64
C SER A 226 0.69 -16.26 17.97
N HIS A 227 1.12 -15.26 17.21
CA HIS A 227 2.07 -14.33 17.76
C HIS A 227 1.34 -13.74 18.96
N ASP A 228 1.56 -14.34 20.13
CA ASP A 228 1.48 -13.73 21.44
C ASP A 228 2.44 -12.53 21.43
N ASP A 229 2.09 -11.54 20.62
CA ASP A 229 2.55 -10.19 20.73
C ASP A 229 1.84 -9.66 21.96
N ASP A 230 2.59 -9.26 23.00
CA ASP A 230 2.11 -8.41 24.09
C ASP A 230 1.22 -7.29 23.52
N LYS A 231 -0.10 -7.52 23.40
CA LYS A 231 -1.08 -6.59 22.84
C LYS A 231 -1.31 -5.53 23.91
N LEU A 232 -0.51 -4.47 23.89
CA LEU A 232 -0.81 -3.28 24.68
C LEU A 232 -1.68 -2.36 23.82
N SER A 233 -3.01 -2.52 23.94
CA SER A 233 -3.97 -1.57 23.36
C SER A 233 -3.85 -0.25 24.10
N ILE A 234 -3.07 0.67 23.54
CA ILE A 234 -2.77 1.97 24.16
C ILE A 234 -3.61 3.09 23.52
N HIS A 235 -4.35 2.85 22.43
CA HIS A 235 -5.15 3.90 21.80
C HIS A 235 -6.38 3.33 21.07
N PRO A 236 -7.53 4.02 21.03
CA PRO A 236 -8.77 3.51 20.42
C PRO A 236 -8.66 3.04 18.96
N LEU A 237 -7.64 3.51 18.22
CA LEU A 237 -7.43 3.20 16.80
C LEU A 237 -6.11 2.48 16.46
N SER A 238 -5.20 2.29 17.43
CA SER A 238 -3.84 1.79 17.17
C SER A 238 -3.37 0.75 18.20
N VAL A 239 -2.83 -0.38 17.71
CA VAL A 239 -2.22 -1.43 18.53
C VAL A 239 -0.71 -1.35 18.41
N LEU A 240 -0.04 -1.00 19.51
CA LEU A 240 1.41 -0.93 19.56
C LEU A 240 2.03 -2.31 19.74
N ARG A 241 3.18 -2.55 19.10
CA ARG A 241 3.85 -3.86 19.11
C ARG A 241 5.35 -3.72 19.32
N SER A 242 5.96 -4.81 19.79
CA SER A 242 7.40 -4.95 19.97
C SER A 242 8.18 -4.80 18.64
N PRO A 243 9.42 -4.27 18.71
CA PRO A 243 10.20 -3.99 19.92
C PRO A 243 9.78 -2.68 20.60
N ARG A 244 9.93 -2.62 21.93
CA ARG A 244 9.63 -1.44 22.75
C ARG A 244 10.76 -1.16 23.73
N THR A 245 11.01 0.11 24.02
CA THR A 245 11.85 0.53 25.15
C THR A 245 11.01 1.39 26.07
N LEU A 246 10.62 0.81 27.22
CA LEU A 246 9.76 1.48 28.20
C LEU A 246 10.46 2.64 28.90
N LYS A 247 11.79 2.54 29.08
CA LYS A 247 12.61 3.55 29.74
C LYS A 247 13.52 4.26 28.75
N PHE A 248 12.96 5.02 27.81
CA PHE A 248 13.76 5.81 26.87
C PHE A 248 13.78 7.27 27.29
N GLU A 249 14.98 7.85 27.38
CA GLU A 249 15.17 9.28 27.63
C GLU A 249 15.51 9.97 26.31
N PRO A 250 14.63 10.84 25.78
CA PRO A 250 14.92 11.56 24.55
C PRO A 250 16.07 12.54 24.77
N GLY A 251 17.07 12.49 23.89
CA GLY A 251 18.14 13.49 23.88
C GLY A 251 17.60 14.91 23.67
N ARG A 252 18.38 15.93 24.05
CA ARG A 252 17.97 17.36 24.01
C ARG A 252 17.28 17.79 22.71
N PRO A 253 17.79 17.45 21.50
CA PRO A 253 17.15 17.88 20.25
C PRO A 253 15.76 17.26 20.05
N LEU A 254 15.57 16.01 20.46
CA LEU A 254 14.29 15.33 20.33
C LEU A 254 13.29 15.85 21.37
N ARG A 255 13.75 16.07 22.61
CA ARG A 255 12.91 16.66 23.67
C ARG A 255 12.38 18.04 23.28
N GLN A 256 13.23 18.90 22.72
CA GLN A 256 12.81 20.21 22.23
C GLN A 256 11.73 20.12 21.13
N LYS A 257 11.86 19.16 20.20
CA LYS A 257 10.81 18.92 19.19
C LYS A 257 9.49 18.50 19.83
N ILE A 258 9.54 17.62 20.83
CA ILE A 258 8.34 17.15 21.55
C ILE A 258 7.67 18.32 22.28
N CYS A 259 8.43 19.15 23.00
CA CYS A 259 7.89 20.34 23.66
C CYS A 259 7.29 21.35 22.66
N ASN A 260 7.96 21.58 21.52
CA ASN A 260 7.41 22.43 20.45
C ASN A 260 6.08 21.88 19.92
N TYR A 261 6.00 20.58 19.66
CA TYR A 261 4.78 19.93 19.19
C TYR A 261 3.61 20.14 20.17
N PHE A 262 3.81 19.87 21.46
CA PHE A 262 2.76 20.05 22.47
C PHE A 262 2.40 21.52 22.73
N SER A 263 3.35 22.44 22.60
CA SER A 263 3.06 23.89 22.72
C SER A 263 2.12 24.40 21.62
N VAL A 264 2.19 23.82 20.42
CA VAL A 264 1.27 24.13 19.32
C VAL A 264 -0.11 23.53 19.55
N LEU A 265 -0.18 22.28 20.06
CA LEU A 265 -1.44 21.61 20.35
C LEU A 265 -2.21 22.24 21.53
N PHE A 266 -1.50 22.66 22.58
CA PHE A 266 -2.09 23.14 23.82
C PHE A 266 -1.80 24.63 24.06
N ALA A 267 -2.04 25.47 23.05
CA ALA A 267 -1.97 26.91 23.22
C ALA A 267 -2.89 27.37 24.37
N PRO A 268 -2.43 28.24 25.29
CA PRO A 268 -1.26 29.12 25.20
C PRO A 268 0.02 28.62 25.91
N LEU A 269 0.13 27.35 26.31
CA LEU A 269 1.30 26.84 27.03
C LEU A 269 2.59 26.92 26.19
N THR A 270 3.68 27.34 26.81
CA THR A 270 4.97 27.54 26.11
C THR A 270 5.83 26.28 26.10
N VAL A 271 6.87 26.30 25.25
CA VAL A 271 7.87 25.22 25.17
C VAL A 271 8.57 24.99 26.51
N GLN A 272 8.80 26.04 27.31
CA GLN A 272 9.46 25.95 28.61
C GLN A 272 8.56 25.26 29.64
N ASP A 273 7.25 25.57 29.61
CA ASP A 273 6.27 24.92 30.46
C ASP A 273 6.26 23.41 30.19
N PHE A 274 6.21 23.01 28.92
CA PHE A 274 6.26 21.60 28.54
C PHE A 274 7.59 20.90 28.84
N ASP A 275 8.73 21.60 28.82
CA ASP A 275 10.01 20.98 29.20
C ASP A 275 10.05 20.58 30.67
N THR A 276 9.36 21.33 31.54
CA THR A 276 9.20 20.99 32.96
C THR A 276 8.08 19.99 33.22
N LEU A 277 6.98 20.09 32.47
CA LEU A 277 5.78 19.28 32.64
C LEU A 277 5.96 17.84 32.13
N LEU A 278 6.59 17.66 30.96
CA LEU A 278 6.66 16.36 30.31
C LEU A 278 7.61 15.40 31.02
N PRO A 279 7.26 14.11 31.11
CA PRO A 279 8.10 13.12 31.78
C PRO A 279 9.51 13.05 31.16
N ARG A 280 10.52 12.80 32.00
CA ARG A 280 11.90 12.59 31.52
C ARG A 280 12.06 11.32 30.71
N VAL A 281 11.29 10.30 31.09
CA VAL A 281 11.32 8.97 30.50
C VAL A 281 10.00 8.76 29.74
N MET A 282 10.10 8.38 28.47
CA MET A 282 8.96 8.15 27.59
C MET A 282 9.10 6.78 26.90
N PRO A 283 8.06 5.94 26.85
CA PRO A 283 8.15 4.67 26.12
C PRO A 283 8.28 4.89 24.60
N PHE A 284 9.20 4.16 23.98
CA PHE A 284 9.39 4.11 22.53
C PHE A 284 8.89 2.80 21.97
N TRP A 285 8.17 2.88 20.85
CA TRP A 285 7.59 1.73 20.17
C TRP A 285 8.13 1.60 18.74
N GLY A 286 8.45 0.36 18.38
CA GLY A 286 9.02 -0.02 17.11
C GLY A 286 7.99 -0.34 16.03
N LYS A 287 6.77 -0.72 16.43
CA LYS A 287 5.72 -1.12 15.50
C LYS A 287 4.35 -0.66 15.96
N VAL A 288 3.48 -0.43 14.98
CA VAL A 288 2.06 -0.14 15.18
C VAL A 288 1.24 -0.88 14.15
N ARG A 289 0.07 -1.37 14.55
CA ARG A 289 -0.98 -1.86 13.66
C ARG A 289 -2.20 -0.97 13.82
N ILE A 290 -2.69 -0.41 12.72
CA ILE A 290 -3.90 0.42 12.71
C ILE A 290 -5.11 -0.51 12.81
N ILE A 291 -6.03 -0.25 13.75
CA ILE A 291 -7.23 -1.06 13.97
C ILE A 291 -8.18 -0.91 12.77
N GLY A 292 -8.84 -2.00 12.37
CA GLY A 292 -9.64 -2.05 11.13
C GLY A 292 -8.81 -2.35 9.88
N ARG A 293 -7.47 -2.32 9.98
CA ARG A 293 -6.56 -2.74 8.92
C ARG A 293 -5.70 -3.92 9.36
N ASN A 294 -5.38 -4.80 8.42
CA ASN A 294 -4.44 -5.90 8.66
C ASN A 294 -2.98 -5.47 8.44
N GLU A 295 -2.73 -4.15 8.42
CA GLU A 295 -1.43 -3.59 8.08
C GLU A 295 -0.60 -3.26 9.34
N SER A 296 0.65 -3.71 9.34
CA SER A 296 1.61 -3.47 10.42
C SER A 296 2.74 -2.57 9.91
N ILE A 297 2.89 -1.41 10.52
CA ILE A 297 3.92 -0.43 10.22
C ILE A 297 5.09 -0.67 11.18
N SER A 298 6.32 -0.72 10.64
CA SER A 298 7.53 -0.90 11.45
C SER A 298 8.44 0.31 11.31
N SER A 299 8.60 1.07 12.38
CA SER A 299 9.52 2.21 12.40
C SER A 299 10.97 1.78 12.20
N THR A 300 11.82 2.73 11.81
CA THR A 300 13.27 2.52 11.67
C THR A 300 13.87 2.00 12.98
N TYR A 301 13.42 2.54 14.12
CA TYR A 301 13.76 2.03 15.44
C TYR A 301 13.39 0.55 15.62
N GLY A 302 12.20 0.16 15.16
CA GLY A 302 11.72 -1.23 15.21
C GLY A 302 12.51 -2.22 14.36
N GLN A 303 13.24 -1.73 13.35
CA GLN A 303 14.03 -2.55 12.43
C GLN A 303 15.50 -2.70 12.87
N ARG A 304 16.03 -1.86 13.77
CA ARG A 304 17.48 -1.79 14.13
C ARG A 304 18.10 -3.11 14.62
N ASN A 305 17.34 -3.92 15.36
CA ASN A 305 17.86 -5.12 16.03
C ASN A 305 17.44 -6.42 15.33
N ARG A 306 16.90 -6.37 14.10
CA ARG A 306 16.47 -7.57 13.38
C ARG A 306 17.63 -8.16 12.59
N THR A 307 18.07 -9.34 13.01
CA THR A 307 19.02 -10.18 12.27
C THR A 307 18.27 -10.95 11.18
N GLY A 308 18.51 -10.61 9.91
CA GLY A 308 17.92 -11.31 8.77
C GLY A 308 17.53 -10.41 7.59
N ARG A 309 17.09 -11.02 6.48
CA ARG A 309 16.67 -10.33 5.25
C ARG A 309 15.23 -9.82 5.40
N VAL A 310 15.05 -8.79 6.23
CA VAL A 310 13.74 -8.16 6.48
C VAL A 310 13.51 -7.02 5.50
N ARG A 311 12.30 -6.93 4.94
CA ARG A 311 11.92 -5.84 4.04
C ARG A 311 11.63 -4.56 4.82
N ASP A 312 12.04 -3.42 4.28
CA ASP A 312 11.76 -2.12 4.87
C ASP A 312 10.25 -1.83 4.80
N ALA A 313 9.63 -1.70 5.98
CA ALA A 313 8.24 -1.32 6.16
C ALA A 313 8.09 -0.06 7.03
N SER A 314 9.08 0.85 6.94
CA SER A 314 9.12 2.09 7.70
C SER A 314 8.47 3.28 7.00
N TYR A 315 8.12 3.14 5.73
CA TYR A 315 7.51 4.23 4.97
C TYR A 315 6.00 4.23 5.14
N ILE A 316 5.47 5.43 5.37
CA ILE A 316 4.06 5.65 5.66
C ILE A 316 3.49 6.76 4.77
N ARG A 317 2.18 6.66 4.55
CA ARG A 317 1.30 7.74 4.09
C ARG A 317 0.67 8.39 5.32
N TYR A 318 0.61 9.71 5.36
CA TYR A 318 -0.07 10.44 6.43
C TYR A 318 -0.65 11.76 5.92
N GLY A 319 -1.74 12.20 6.54
CA GLY A 319 -2.38 13.47 6.25
C GLY A 319 -1.73 14.61 7.03
N LYS A 320 -1.56 15.77 6.40
CA LYS A 320 -1.08 17.00 7.06
C LYS A 320 -1.81 18.22 6.53
N GLU A 321 -2.21 19.10 7.44
CA GLU A 321 -2.69 20.43 7.08
C GLU A 321 -1.50 21.36 6.89
N VAL A 322 -1.38 21.93 5.69
CA VAL A 322 -0.31 22.85 5.32
C VAL A 322 -0.94 24.18 4.98
N ASP A 323 -0.46 25.25 5.62
CA ASP A 323 -0.87 26.59 5.25
C ASP A 323 -0.38 26.93 3.83
N ARG A 324 -1.32 27.13 2.92
CA ARG A 324 -1.05 27.55 1.53
C ARG A 324 -0.29 28.87 1.50
N ASN A 325 -0.50 29.73 2.49
CA ASN A 325 0.10 31.04 2.61
C ASN A 325 1.32 31.07 3.53
N ALA A 326 1.91 29.90 3.87
CA ALA A 326 3.07 29.84 4.77
C ALA A 326 4.26 30.72 4.33
N HIS A 327 4.41 30.96 3.03
CA HIS A 327 5.43 31.86 2.47
C HIS A 327 5.04 33.35 2.47
N PHE A 328 3.75 33.67 2.63
CA PHE A 328 3.17 35.01 2.59
C PHE A 328 2.64 35.42 3.97
N ARG A 329 3.54 35.98 4.80
CA ARG A 329 3.28 36.32 6.21
C ARG A 329 2.06 37.23 6.48
N ASN A 330 1.60 37.98 5.48
CA ASN A 330 0.52 38.97 5.63
C ASN A 330 -0.83 38.46 5.10
N LEU A 331 -0.88 37.25 4.54
CA LEU A 331 -2.12 36.64 4.09
C LEU A 331 -2.74 35.82 5.22
N PRO A 332 -4.08 35.69 5.27
CA PRO A 332 -4.74 34.83 6.24
C PRO A 332 -4.26 33.39 6.06
N ILE A 333 -4.14 32.67 7.18
CA ILE A 333 -3.79 31.25 7.18
C ILE A 333 -4.89 30.49 6.45
N VAL A 334 -4.54 29.80 5.37
CA VAL A 334 -5.47 28.94 4.62
C VAL A 334 -4.92 27.53 4.65
N LEU A 335 -5.46 26.72 5.57
CA LEU A 335 -5.05 25.34 5.75
C LEU A 335 -5.58 24.49 4.60
N GLU A 336 -4.66 23.86 3.87
CA GLU A 336 -4.95 22.90 2.82
C GLU A 336 -4.51 21.51 3.27
N ARG A 337 -5.41 20.52 3.16
CA ARG A 337 -5.07 19.13 3.43
C ARG A 337 -4.18 18.60 2.32
N ARG A 338 -3.02 18.06 2.70
CA ARG A 338 -2.08 17.42 1.78
C ARG A 338 -1.74 16.02 2.22
N THR A 339 -1.72 15.10 1.26
CA THR A 339 -1.15 13.76 1.43
C THR A 339 0.36 13.87 1.44
N CYS A 340 0.98 13.35 2.50
CA CYS A 340 2.42 13.32 2.65
C CYS A 340 2.92 11.87 2.77
N TYR A 341 4.15 11.66 2.32
CA TYR A 341 4.85 10.38 2.47
C TYR A 341 6.12 10.60 3.28
N GLY A 342 6.50 9.64 4.11
CA GLY A 342 7.70 9.77 4.93
C GLY A 342 8.15 8.49 5.58
N ARG A 343 9.37 8.51 6.10
CA ARG A 343 9.93 7.43 6.91
C ARG A 343 9.57 7.64 8.37
N LEU A 344 8.89 6.67 8.96
CA LEU A 344 8.66 6.59 10.39
C LEU A 344 9.95 6.20 11.11
N GLU A 345 10.50 7.12 11.88
CA GLU A 345 11.74 6.92 12.65
C GLU A 345 11.46 6.18 13.95
N ALA A 346 10.46 6.63 14.70
CA ALA A 346 10.05 6.07 15.99
C ALA A 346 8.61 6.48 16.34
N ILE A 347 7.97 5.72 17.22
CA ILE A 347 6.68 6.06 17.84
C ILE A 347 6.96 6.33 19.32
N ILE A 348 6.47 7.46 19.81
CA ILE A 348 6.71 7.95 21.16
C ILE A 348 5.39 7.97 21.90
N GLN A 349 5.37 7.36 23.08
CA GLN A 349 4.24 7.41 24.00
C GLN A 349 4.49 8.53 25.03
N CYS A 350 3.64 9.55 25.01
CA CYS A 350 3.73 10.70 25.90
C CYS A 350 2.51 10.73 26.83
N ASN A 351 2.74 10.54 28.12
CA ASN A 351 1.72 10.82 29.14
C ASN A 351 1.88 12.27 29.57
N VAL A 352 0.97 13.13 29.14
CA VAL A 352 0.94 14.55 29.53
C VAL A 352 0.18 14.64 30.86
N PRO A 353 0.83 15.06 31.96
CA PRO A 353 0.16 15.16 33.24
C PRO A 353 -0.78 16.37 33.26
N SER A 354 -1.82 16.30 34.10
CA SER A 354 -2.73 17.42 34.33
C SER A 354 -1.97 18.60 34.97
N ASN A 355 -2.20 19.81 34.48
CA ASN A 355 -1.62 21.04 35.04
C ASN A 355 -2.68 21.98 35.64
N GLY A 356 -3.93 21.52 35.75
CA GLY A 356 -5.05 22.34 36.23
C GLY A 356 -5.48 23.47 35.28
N SER A 357 -4.82 23.61 34.12
CA SER A 357 -5.25 24.54 33.07
C SER A 357 -6.55 24.07 32.42
N PRO A 358 -7.36 24.97 31.84
CA PRO A 358 -8.61 24.60 31.15
C PRO A 358 -8.41 23.53 30.07
N GLN A 359 -7.24 23.52 29.42
CA GLN A 359 -6.86 22.62 28.33
C GLN A 359 -6.28 21.27 28.81
N LEU A 360 -5.78 21.17 30.05
CA LEU A 360 -5.17 19.95 30.62
C LEU A 360 -5.72 19.67 32.02
N ARG A 361 -7.04 19.48 32.11
CA ARG A 361 -7.75 19.17 33.37
C ARG A 361 -7.50 17.73 33.85
N GLN A 362 -7.25 16.81 32.93
CA GLN A 362 -6.99 15.40 33.21
C GLN A 362 -5.70 14.97 32.51
N PRO A 363 -5.01 13.92 33.01
CA PRO A 363 -3.86 13.37 32.33
C PRO A 363 -4.28 12.76 30.98
N GLU A 364 -3.60 13.16 29.91
CA GLU A 364 -3.88 12.68 28.56
C GLU A 364 -2.70 11.89 27.99
N LEU A 365 -3.01 10.79 27.34
CA LEU A 365 -2.04 9.92 26.68
C LEU A 365 -2.03 10.24 25.19
N HIS A 366 -0.89 10.71 24.70
CA HIS A 366 -0.67 11.08 23.31
C HIS A 366 0.36 10.15 22.66
N LEU A 367 0.02 9.60 21.50
CA LEU A 367 0.94 8.82 20.67
C LEU A 367 1.45 9.69 19.54
N VAL A 368 2.76 9.95 19.51
CA VAL A 368 3.38 10.87 18.55
C VAL A 368 4.34 10.09 17.66
N ALA A 369 4.21 10.25 16.35
CA ALA A 369 5.07 9.64 15.35
C ALA A 369 6.17 10.63 14.93
N LEU A 370 7.43 10.18 15.00
CA LEU A 370 8.58 10.92 14.48
C LEU A 370 8.79 10.55 13.02
N VAL A 371 8.61 11.50 12.10
CA VAL A 371 8.60 11.24 10.65
C VAL A 371 9.60 12.12 9.92
N THR A 372 10.39 11.51 9.06
CA THR A 372 11.24 12.21 8.07
C THR A 372 10.49 12.22 6.73
N GLU A 373 10.04 13.38 6.30
CA GLU A 373 9.17 13.53 5.12
C GLU A 373 9.93 13.37 3.78
N CYS A 374 9.31 12.72 2.81
CA CYS A 374 9.76 12.64 1.42
C CYS A 374 9.31 13.89 0.67
N ILE A 375 10.21 14.49 -0.13
CA ILE A 375 9.86 15.66 -0.93
C ILE A 375 9.16 15.20 -2.21
N THR A 376 7.83 15.05 -2.14
CA THR A 376 6.96 14.62 -3.26
C THR A 376 6.18 15.77 -3.90
N ASN A 377 6.39 17.01 -3.45
CA ASN A 377 5.69 18.22 -3.91
C ASN A 377 4.15 18.13 -3.85
N GLY A 378 3.61 17.34 -2.91
CA GLY A 378 2.17 17.19 -2.71
C GLY A 378 1.47 16.25 -3.69
N ALA A 379 2.20 15.48 -4.49
CA ALA A 379 1.60 14.47 -5.35
C ALA A 379 1.11 13.26 -4.53
N ASP A 380 -0.08 12.75 -4.86
CA ASP A 380 -0.72 11.58 -4.23
C ASP A 380 -0.61 10.35 -5.14
N ALA A 381 0.00 9.27 -4.63
CA ALA A 381 0.19 8.03 -5.37
C ALA A 381 -1.05 7.15 -5.40
N ALA A 382 -2.03 7.35 -4.50
CA ALA A 382 -3.28 6.58 -4.51
C ALA A 382 -4.20 6.96 -5.67
N ASP A 383 -4.10 8.18 -6.20
CA ASP A 383 -4.90 8.63 -7.35
C ASP A 383 -4.40 8.05 -8.69
N GLY A 384 -3.53 7.04 -8.66
CA GLY A 384 -2.92 6.45 -9.86
C GLY A 384 -1.79 7.30 -10.47
N THR A 385 -1.42 8.41 -9.82
CA THR A 385 -0.31 9.26 -10.27
C THR A 385 1.04 8.63 -9.92
N LEU A 386 1.99 8.67 -10.85
CA LEU A 386 3.34 8.16 -10.64
C LEU A 386 4.17 9.12 -9.79
N VAL A 387 4.19 8.89 -8.48
CA VAL A 387 4.92 9.72 -7.52
C VAL A 387 6.36 9.22 -7.35
N THR A 388 7.30 10.14 -7.53
CA THR A 388 8.72 9.87 -7.29
C THR A 388 9.37 10.99 -6.50
N TYR A 389 10.41 10.67 -5.73
CA TYR A 389 11.20 11.64 -4.98
C TYR A 389 12.70 11.31 -5.06
N THR A 390 13.54 12.33 -4.89
CA THR A 390 15.01 12.18 -4.88
C THR A 390 15.62 12.53 -3.52
N LYS A 391 14.97 13.42 -2.78
CA LYS A 391 15.43 13.95 -1.49
C LYS A 391 14.35 13.80 -0.44
N MET A 392 14.79 13.62 0.80
CA MET A 392 13.95 13.72 2.00
C MET A 392 14.26 15.04 2.71
N GLN A 393 13.36 15.48 3.58
CA GLN A 393 13.62 16.62 4.44
C GLN A 393 14.82 16.34 5.36
N GLN A 394 15.59 17.39 5.67
CA GLN A 394 16.79 17.27 6.52
C GLN A 394 16.44 17.04 7.98
N SER A 395 15.29 17.57 8.44
CA SER A 395 14.81 17.44 9.80
C SER A 395 13.56 16.56 9.86
N SER A 396 13.50 15.70 10.87
CA SER A 396 12.28 14.98 11.22
C SER A 396 11.27 15.90 11.91
N SER A 397 10.00 15.68 11.66
CA SER A 397 8.87 16.36 12.29
C SER A 397 8.07 15.39 13.15
N LEU A 398 7.32 15.91 14.11
CA LEU A 398 6.41 15.13 14.94
C LEU A 398 4.98 15.34 14.44
N ILE A 399 4.25 14.25 14.32
CA ILE A 399 2.83 14.23 13.97
C ILE A 399 2.06 13.34 14.95
N ASP A 400 0.76 13.58 15.11
CA ASP A 400 -0.10 12.64 15.82
C ASP A 400 -0.10 11.30 15.05
N LEU A 401 0.04 10.20 15.77
CA LEU A 401 -0.04 8.86 15.19
C LEU A 401 -1.38 8.61 14.49
N ASN A 402 -2.45 9.27 14.90
CA ASN A 402 -3.76 9.17 14.27
C ASN A 402 -3.80 9.73 12.83
N LEU A 403 -2.82 10.57 12.45
CA LEU A 403 -2.67 11.08 11.08
C LEU A 403 -2.04 10.07 10.13
N VAL A 404 -1.49 8.97 10.65
CA VAL A 404 -0.87 7.92 9.85
C VAL A 404 -1.96 7.05 9.24
N GLU A 405 -2.00 7.01 7.91
CA GLU A 405 -3.08 6.38 7.16
C GLU A 405 -2.76 4.93 6.79
N SER A 406 -1.59 4.71 6.19
CA SER A 406 -1.19 3.38 5.67
C SER A 406 0.33 3.22 5.59
N VAL A 407 0.77 1.96 5.47
CA VAL A 407 2.15 1.63 5.11
C VAL A 407 2.31 1.70 3.59
N VAL A 408 3.39 2.29 3.11
CA VAL A 408 3.67 2.38 1.67
C VAL A 408 4.96 1.66 1.30
N GLY A 409 4.99 1.10 0.09
CA GLY A 409 6.20 0.58 -0.52
C GLY A 409 6.97 1.69 -1.20
N ARG A 410 8.27 1.48 -1.39
CA ARG A 410 9.07 2.28 -2.31
C ARG A 410 10.13 1.43 -2.97
N PHE A 411 10.68 1.90 -4.08
CA PHE A 411 11.81 1.24 -4.72
C PHE A 411 12.59 2.23 -5.58
N GLN A 412 13.84 1.88 -5.88
CA GLN A 412 14.69 2.73 -6.72
C GLN A 412 14.47 2.41 -8.20
N VAL A 413 14.38 3.46 -8.99
CA VAL A 413 14.20 3.41 -10.44
C VAL A 413 15.20 4.34 -11.09
N GLY A 414 15.71 3.92 -12.25
CA GLY A 414 16.61 4.74 -13.07
C GLY A 414 18.08 4.38 -12.90
N ASP A 415 18.87 4.79 -13.89
CA ASP A 415 20.30 4.54 -13.92
C ASP A 415 21.06 5.32 -12.82
N SER A 416 22.30 4.93 -12.57
CA SER A 416 23.26 5.51 -11.64
C SER A 416 23.27 7.05 -11.60
N LYS A 417 23.01 7.72 -12.74
CA LYS A 417 22.98 9.18 -12.86
C LYS A 417 21.63 9.83 -12.51
N ASN A 418 20.51 9.11 -12.69
CA ASN A 418 19.14 9.63 -12.54
C ASN A 418 18.31 8.78 -11.57
N ARG A 419 18.93 8.40 -10.44
CA ARG A 419 18.31 7.53 -9.45
C ARG A 419 17.21 8.26 -8.70
N ARG A 420 15.98 7.76 -8.79
CA ARG A 420 14.80 8.27 -8.08
C ARG A 420 14.15 7.15 -7.28
N TRP A 421 13.44 7.52 -6.22
CA TRP A 421 12.60 6.60 -5.46
C TRP A 421 11.16 6.73 -5.95
N ALA A 422 10.58 5.63 -6.43
CA ALA A 422 9.16 5.50 -6.72
C ALA A 422 8.40 5.07 -5.46
N ILE A 423 7.20 5.62 -5.25
CA ILE A 423 6.31 5.26 -4.15
C ILE A 423 5.24 4.30 -4.69
N ILE A 424 4.96 3.24 -3.93
CA ILE A 424 3.87 2.31 -4.18
C ILE A 424 2.88 2.47 -3.04
N ASP A 425 1.71 2.99 -3.38
CA ASP A 425 0.60 3.15 -2.46
C ASP A 425 -0.54 2.24 -2.89
N ARG A 426 -1.05 1.44 -1.96
CA ARG A 426 -2.23 0.56 -2.14
C ARG A 426 -3.42 1.04 -1.32
N SER A 427 -3.30 2.19 -0.65
CA SER A 427 -4.40 2.72 0.11
C SER A 427 -5.48 3.22 -0.84
N ASP A 428 -6.70 2.71 -0.67
CA ASP A 428 -7.87 3.28 -1.35
C ASP A 428 -8.14 4.69 -0.83
N ASN A 429 -8.88 5.48 -1.61
CA ASN A 429 -9.37 6.82 -1.22
C ASN A 429 -10.23 6.83 0.07
N LEU A 430 -10.57 5.66 0.62
CA LEU A 430 -11.24 5.45 1.90
C LEU A 430 -10.30 5.62 3.12
N ALA A 431 -9.00 5.73 2.90
CA ALA A 431 -7.94 5.76 3.92
C ALA A 431 -7.69 7.12 4.56
N ARG A 432 -8.59 8.11 4.46
CA ARG A 432 -8.27 9.51 4.77
C ARG A 432 -8.53 9.86 6.22
N THR A 433 -7.58 10.55 6.84
CA THR A 433 -7.77 11.08 8.20
C THR A 433 -8.80 12.21 8.20
N ILE A 434 -9.76 12.16 9.12
CA ILE A 434 -10.78 13.22 9.28
C ILE A 434 -10.25 14.23 10.31
N PHE A 435 -9.90 15.43 9.87
CA PHE A 435 -9.66 16.56 10.77
C PHE A 435 -11.01 17.16 11.15
N THR A 436 -11.37 17.14 12.43
CA THR A 436 -12.54 17.83 12.96
C THR A 436 -12.13 19.20 13.48
N ASP A 437 -12.84 20.25 13.08
CA ASP A 437 -12.65 21.57 13.70
C ASP A 437 -12.87 21.48 15.22
N PRO A 438 -12.14 22.24 16.04
CA PRO A 438 -12.39 22.28 17.46
C PRO A 438 -13.85 22.70 17.68
N LYS A 439 -14.60 21.88 18.44
CA LYS A 439 -15.99 22.20 18.81
C LYS A 439 -16.03 23.64 19.35
N PRO A 440 -16.91 24.50 18.84
CA PRO A 440 -17.08 25.83 19.41
C PRO A 440 -17.41 25.67 20.89
N THR A 441 -16.68 26.39 21.75
CA THR A 441 -17.00 26.45 23.18
C THR A 441 -18.47 26.84 23.32
N PRO A 442 -19.28 26.08 24.09
CA PRO A 442 -20.66 26.47 24.34
C PRO A 442 -20.63 27.88 24.93
N ASN A 443 -21.34 28.79 24.26
CA ASN A 443 -21.43 30.18 24.66
C ASN A 443 -22.24 30.21 25.97
N PRO A 444 -21.67 30.65 27.12
CA PRO A 444 -22.39 30.65 28.39
C PRO A 444 -23.59 31.62 28.43
N ASP A 445 -23.81 32.40 27.37
CA ASP A 445 -24.87 33.40 27.27
C ASP A 445 -26.01 33.02 26.31
N SER A 446 -26.15 31.75 25.90
CA SER A 446 -27.39 31.31 25.26
C SER A 446 -28.43 31.01 26.34
N PRO A 447 -29.58 31.72 26.39
CA PRO A 447 -30.62 31.39 27.36
C PRO A 447 -31.13 29.99 27.06
N ASP A 448 -31.08 29.12 28.06
CA ASP A 448 -31.74 27.83 28.07
C ASP A 448 -33.23 28.06 27.75
N SER A 449 -33.65 27.72 26.55
CA SER A 449 -35.05 27.44 26.27
C SER A 449 -35.32 26.00 26.70
N ASP A 450 -35.53 25.82 28.00
CA ASP A 450 -36.49 24.83 28.48
C ASP A 450 -37.85 25.22 27.88
N ASP A 451 -38.44 24.35 27.05
CA ASP A 451 -39.89 24.17 26.90
C ASP A 451 -40.18 22.96 25.98
N ILE A 452 -40.64 21.86 26.60
CA ILE A 452 -41.90 21.10 26.34
C ILE A 452 -42.34 21.04 24.86
N GLU A 453 -42.45 19.90 24.16
CA GLU A 453 -43.26 18.69 24.41
C GLU A 453 -42.77 17.50 23.56
#